data_AF-A0A2S7WVP2-F1
#
_entry.id   AF-A0A2S7WVP2-F1
#
_cell.length_a   1.000
_cell.length_b   1.000
_cell.length_c   1.000
_cell.angle_alpha   90.00
_cell.angle_beta   90.00
_cell.angle_gamma   90.00
#
_symmetry.space_group_name_H-M   'P 1'
#
loop_
_entity.id
_entity.type
_entity.pdbx_description
1 polymer ?
#
loop_
_entity_poly.entity_id
_entity_poly.type
_entity_poly.pdbx_seq_one_letter_code
_entity_poly.pdbx_strand_id
1 'polypeptide(L)'
;MKTIIKKPHIFFFSLIPLFILIGLIKKEGIIDLTINDTFFAVKINYWCYFSAVFVSLIGLNYYMLFWVKKPTIQILSLFHIIFQVAALIPFIFCLFFLNTKTVFTSNFISDSIDLYQILTISFTLFLISFLLHILNFILTFFRKPA
;
A
#
# COMPACT_ATOMS: atom_id res chain seq x y z
N MET A 1 -8.04 15.45 9.00
CA MET A 1 -8.83 14.59 8.09
C MET A 1 -9.54 15.33 6.96
N LYS A 2 -10.24 16.46 7.18
CA LYS A 2 -10.98 17.17 6.11
C LYS A 2 -10.12 17.53 4.88
N THR A 3 -8.84 17.86 5.06
CA THR A 3 -7.89 18.21 3.99
C THR A 3 -7.40 17.00 3.19
N ILE A 4 -7.06 15.89 3.87
CA ILE A 4 -6.54 14.67 3.23
C ILE A 4 -7.62 13.99 2.37
N ILE A 5 -8.86 13.96 2.85
CA ILE A 5 -10.00 13.39 2.10
C ILE A 5 -10.33 14.25 0.87
N LYS A 6 -10.19 15.58 1.00
CA LYS A 6 -10.41 16.52 -0.12
C LYS A 6 -9.27 16.54 -1.13
N LYS A 7 -8.07 16.16 -0.73
CA LYS A 7 -6.87 16.11 -1.57
C LYS A 7 -6.10 14.80 -1.38
N PRO A 8 -6.65 13.65 -1.83
CA PRO A 8 -6.03 12.34 -1.59
C PRO A 8 -4.61 12.24 -2.18
N HIS A 9 -4.32 12.97 -3.26
CA HIS A 9 -2.99 12.99 -3.87
C HIS A 9 -1.87 13.37 -2.90
N ILE A 10 -2.13 14.25 -1.91
CA ILE A 10 -1.12 14.64 -0.91
C ILE A 10 -0.71 13.43 -0.06
N PHE A 11 -1.69 12.61 0.33
CA PHE A 11 -1.42 11.39 1.09
C PHE A 11 -0.60 10.40 0.26
N PHE A 12 -1.01 10.11 -0.98
CA PHE A 12 -0.26 9.18 -1.84
C PHE A 12 1.15 9.68 -2.16
N PHE A 13 1.34 10.97 -2.45
CA PHE A 13 2.68 11.52 -2.67
C PHE A 13 3.58 11.44 -1.42
N SER A 14 3.02 11.54 -0.21
CA SER A 14 3.80 11.36 1.03
C SER A 14 4.32 9.92 1.23
N LEU A 15 3.68 8.91 0.62
CA LEU A 15 4.11 7.51 0.70
C LEU A 15 5.30 7.20 -0.22
N ILE A 16 5.55 8.01 -1.25
CA ILE A 16 6.70 7.84 -2.16
C ILE A 16 8.04 7.87 -1.40
N PRO A 17 8.38 8.94 -0.66
CA PRO A 17 9.63 8.99 0.09
C PRO A 17 9.68 7.89 1.16
N LEU A 18 8.55 7.51 1.76
CA LEU A 18 8.48 6.42 2.72
C LEU A 18 8.96 5.09 2.10
N PHE A 19 8.44 4.72 0.93
CA PHE A 19 8.86 3.50 0.24
C PHE A 19 10.33 3.55 -0.21
N ILE A 20 10.79 4.70 -0.70
CA ILE A 20 12.20 4.87 -1.08
C ILE A 20 13.10 4.67 0.15
N LEU A 21 12.78 5.29 1.29
CA LEU A 21 13.54 5.14 2.53
C LEU A 21 13.57 3.69 3.02
N ILE A 22 12.42 3.01 3.04
CA ILE A 22 12.36 1.58 3.44
C ILE A 22 13.21 0.73 2.51
N GLY A 23 13.14 0.95 1.19
CA GLY A 23 13.94 0.22 0.21
C GLY A 23 15.45 0.43 0.37
N LEU A 24 15.88 1.62 0.81
CA LEU A 24 17.27 1.90 1.15
C LEU A 24 17.70 1.20 2.46
N ILE A 25 16.86 1.19 3.48
CA ILE A 25 17.12 0.55 4.77
C ILE A 25 17.19 -0.98 4.64
N LYS A 26 16.28 -1.57 3.85
CA LYS A 26 16.14 -3.03 3.66
C LYS A 26 16.71 -3.51 2.32
N LYS A 27 17.84 -2.93 1.89
CA LYS A 27 18.47 -3.19 0.58
C LYS A 27 18.76 -4.67 0.31
N GLU A 28 19.15 -5.42 1.34
CA GLU A 28 19.55 -6.84 1.22
C GLU A 28 18.43 -7.80 1.63
N GLY A 29 17.29 -7.29 2.11
CA GLY A 29 16.18 -8.12 2.53
C GLY A 29 15.51 -8.82 1.35
N ILE A 30 15.05 -10.04 1.56
CA ILE A 30 14.38 -10.87 0.56
C ILE A 30 13.03 -11.31 1.15
N ILE A 31 12.00 -11.25 0.31
CA ILE A 31 10.70 -11.89 0.55
C ILE A 31 10.75 -13.23 -0.17
N ASP A 32 10.75 -14.30 0.60
CA ASP A 32 10.77 -15.67 0.08
C ASP A 32 9.35 -16.22 0.05
N LEU A 33 8.82 -16.49 -1.13
CA LEU A 33 7.48 -17.04 -1.31
C LEU A 33 7.58 -18.42 -1.96
N THR A 34 7.01 -19.43 -1.30
CA THR A 34 6.87 -20.77 -1.88
C THR A 34 5.43 -20.97 -2.32
N ILE A 35 5.20 -21.10 -3.63
CA ILE A 35 3.88 -21.34 -4.22
C ILE A 35 3.97 -22.65 -5.00
N ASN A 36 3.20 -23.67 -4.61
CA ASN A 36 3.17 -24.99 -5.27
C ASN A 36 4.59 -25.52 -5.60
N ASP A 37 5.46 -25.58 -4.60
CA ASP A 37 6.86 -26.04 -4.69
C ASP A 37 7.79 -25.20 -5.59
N THR A 38 7.31 -24.06 -6.11
CA THR A 38 8.16 -23.08 -6.78
C THR A 38 8.58 -21.97 -5.83
N PHE A 39 9.88 -21.69 -5.80
CA PHE A 39 10.48 -20.69 -4.91
C PHE A 39 10.66 -19.35 -5.62
N PHE A 40 10.01 -18.32 -5.11
CA PHE A 40 10.14 -16.95 -5.59
C PHE A 40 10.86 -16.10 -4.54
N ALA A 41 12.05 -15.64 -4.88
CA ALA A 41 12.83 -14.72 -4.05
C ALA A 41 12.74 -13.30 -4.62
N VAL A 42 12.04 -12.41 -3.92
CA VAL A 42 11.89 -11.00 -4.34
C VAL A 42 12.66 -10.10 -3.40
N LYS A 43 13.60 -9.31 -3.93
CA LYS A 43 14.32 -8.33 -3.11
C LYS A 43 13.37 -7.23 -2.63
N ILE A 44 13.41 -6.94 -1.32
CA ILE A 44 12.54 -5.94 -0.67
C ILE A 44 12.72 -4.57 -1.30
N ASN A 45 13.94 -4.18 -1.66
CA ASN A 45 14.21 -2.88 -2.28
C ASN A 45 13.52 -2.71 -3.64
N TYR A 46 13.54 -3.72 -4.51
CA TYR A 46 12.86 -3.69 -5.80
C TYR A 46 11.34 -3.59 -5.60
N TRP A 47 10.80 -4.32 -4.63
CA TRP A 47 9.38 -4.23 -4.29
C TRP A 47 8.99 -2.85 -3.75
N CYS A 48 9.85 -2.23 -2.94
CA CYS A 48 9.65 -0.87 -2.44
C CYS A 48 9.69 0.16 -3.58
N TYR A 49 10.64 0.06 -4.50
CA TYR A 49 10.70 0.97 -5.67
C TYR A 49 9.50 0.79 -6.59
N PHE A 50 9.08 -0.45 -6.83
CA PHE A 50 7.84 -0.75 -7.56
C PHE A 50 6.62 -0.10 -6.87
N SER A 51 6.52 -0.25 -5.54
CA SER A 51 5.44 0.35 -4.75
C SER A 51 5.47 1.88 -4.77
N ALA A 52 6.66 2.49 -4.76
CA ALA A 52 6.83 3.94 -4.91
C ALA A 52 6.31 4.43 -6.27
N VAL A 53 6.64 3.74 -7.35
CA VAL A 53 6.10 4.04 -8.69
C VAL A 53 4.59 3.88 -8.71
N PHE A 54 4.07 2.78 -8.18
CA PHE A 54 2.62 2.50 -8.17
C PHE A 54 1.83 3.57 -7.41
N VAL A 55 2.30 3.93 -6.22
CA VAL A 55 1.67 4.97 -5.40
C VAL A 55 1.84 6.37 -6.03
N SER A 56 2.92 6.61 -6.76
CA SER A 56 3.06 7.82 -7.59
C SER A 56 1.97 7.91 -8.65
N LEU A 57 1.65 6.80 -9.33
CA LEU A 57 0.57 6.76 -10.32
C LEU A 57 -0.81 7.03 -9.70
N ILE A 58 -1.09 6.46 -8.51
CA ILE A 58 -2.33 6.75 -7.77
C ILE A 58 -2.39 8.24 -7.40
N GLY A 59 -1.29 8.80 -6.88
CA GLY A 59 -1.20 10.22 -6.53
C GLY A 59 -1.43 11.11 -7.74
N LEU A 60 -0.81 10.79 -8.88
CA LEU A 60 -0.99 11.49 -10.15
C LEU A 60 -2.44 11.42 -10.62
N ASN A 61 -3.10 10.26 -10.52
CA ASN A 61 -4.50 10.11 -10.90
C ASN A 61 -5.42 11.05 -10.09
N TYR A 62 -5.27 11.08 -8.77
CA TYR A 62 -6.01 12.03 -7.93
C TYR A 62 -5.64 13.49 -8.17
N TYR A 63 -4.38 13.76 -8.49
CA TYR A 63 -3.93 15.10 -8.83
C TYR A 63 -4.53 15.58 -10.15
N MET A 64 -4.63 14.72 -11.16
CA MET A 64 -5.29 15.02 -12.44
C MET A 64 -6.75 15.42 -12.23
N LEU A 65 -7.51 14.67 -11.42
CA LEU A 65 -8.89 15.02 -11.07
C LEU A 65 -8.99 16.39 -10.39
N PHE A 66 -8.07 16.67 -9.46
CA PHE A 66 -7.98 17.99 -8.82
C PHE A 66 -7.65 19.11 -9.82
N TRP A 67 -6.72 18.86 -10.74
CA TRP A 67 -6.28 19.83 -11.75
C TRP A 67 -7.40 20.20 -12.72
N VAL A 68 -8.18 19.23 -13.19
CA VAL A 68 -9.36 19.47 -14.04
C VAL A 68 -10.60 19.91 -13.25
N LYS A 69 -10.44 20.24 -11.96
CA LYS A 69 -11.49 20.70 -11.03
C LYS A 69 -12.67 19.73 -10.90
N LYS A 70 -12.46 18.43 -11.15
CA LYS A 70 -13.48 17.39 -10.91
C LYS A 70 -13.36 16.84 -9.48
N PRO A 71 -14.32 17.11 -8.58
CA PRO A 71 -14.24 16.63 -7.22
C PRO A 71 -14.46 15.11 -7.17
N THR A 72 -13.54 14.42 -6.49
CA THR A 72 -13.68 12.98 -6.21
C THR A 72 -14.90 12.70 -5.34
N ILE A 73 -15.42 11.48 -5.40
CA ILE A 73 -16.44 11.03 -4.44
C ILE A 73 -15.77 10.84 -3.07
N GLN A 74 -16.07 11.74 -2.13
CA GLN A 74 -15.36 11.84 -0.85
C GLN A 74 -15.43 10.56 -0.02
N ILE A 75 -16.57 9.85 -0.05
CA ILE A 75 -16.73 8.62 0.73
C ILE A 75 -15.86 7.47 0.19
N LEU A 76 -15.76 7.33 -1.14
CA LEU A 76 -14.85 6.37 -1.77
C LEU A 76 -13.38 6.75 -1.53
N SER A 77 -13.04 8.04 -1.58
CA SER A 77 -11.69 8.52 -1.25
C SER A 77 -11.33 8.23 0.20
N LEU A 78 -12.28 8.40 1.12
CA LEU A 78 -12.09 8.06 2.53
C LEU A 78 -11.83 6.57 2.73
N PHE A 79 -12.70 5.70 2.18
CA PHE A 79 -12.50 4.26 2.30
C PHE A 79 -11.23 3.79 1.61
N HIS A 80 -10.89 4.34 0.44
CA HIS A 80 -9.63 4.05 -0.23
C HIS A 80 -8.44 4.29 0.70
N ILE A 81 -8.36 5.47 1.34
CA ILE A 81 -7.28 5.81 2.26
C ILE A 81 -7.29 4.90 3.50
N ILE A 82 -8.46 4.60 4.09
CA ILE A 82 -8.56 3.71 5.25
C ILE A 82 -8.03 2.32 4.91
N PHE A 83 -8.50 1.71 3.82
CA PHE A 83 -8.03 0.39 3.39
C PHE A 83 -6.55 0.41 3.00
N GLN A 84 -6.07 1.51 2.40
CA GLN A 84 -4.65 1.65 2.04
C GLN A 84 -3.78 1.67 3.31
N VAL A 85 -4.15 2.45 4.33
CA VAL A 85 -3.42 2.50 5.60
C VAL A 85 -3.49 1.15 6.32
N ALA A 86 -4.68 0.52 6.35
CA ALA A 86 -4.87 -0.79 6.95
C ALA A 86 -4.07 -1.90 6.25
N ALA A 87 -3.78 -1.75 4.95
CA ALA A 87 -2.90 -2.64 4.21
C ALA A 87 -1.41 -2.32 4.45
N LEU A 88 -1.04 -1.03 4.48
CA LEU A 88 0.35 -0.60 4.57
C LEU A 88 0.99 -0.88 5.93
N ILE A 89 0.25 -0.69 7.03
CA ILE A 89 0.76 -0.93 8.39
C ILE A 89 1.29 -2.38 8.54
N PRO A 90 0.46 -3.42 8.31
CA PRO A 90 0.92 -4.80 8.42
C PRO A 90 1.94 -5.16 7.33
N PHE A 91 1.82 -4.61 6.12
CA PHE A 91 2.80 -4.84 5.06
C PHE A 91 4.21 -4.35 5.45
N ILE A 92 4.32 -3.10 5.92
CA ILE A 92 5.60 -2.52 6.37
C ILE A 92 6.13 -3.31 7.56
N PHE A 93 5.26 -3.68 8.52
CA PHE A 93 5.64 -4.56 9.62
C PHE A 93 6.28 -5.86 9.10
N CYS A 94 5.65 -6.57 8.17
CA CYS A 94 6.22 -7.76 7.54
C CYS A 94 7.57 -7.47 6.88
N LEU A 95 7.76 -6.36 6.14
CA LEU A 95 9.04 -6.04 5.53
C LEU A 95 10.20 -5.90 6.54
N PHE A 96 9.91 -5.49 7.77
CA PHE A 96 10.94 -5.34 8.80
C PHE A 96 11.32 -6.64 9.49
N PHE A 97 10.38 -7.60 9.59
CA PHE A 97 10.51 -8.82 10.38
C PHE A 97 10.54 -10.13 9.55
N LEU A 98 10.25 -10.08 8.25
CA LEU A 98 10.46 -11.21 7.34
C LEU A 98 11.92 -11.60 7.33
N ASN A 99 12.19 -12.91 7.43
CA ASN A 99 13.52 -13.52 7.33
C ASN A 99 14.57 -13.02 8.34
N THR A 100 14.18 -12.26 9.35
CA THR A 100 15.07 -11.98 10.48
C THR A 100 15.13 -13.24 11.34
N LYS A 101 16.34 -13.75 11.61
CA LYS A 101 16.60 -14.75 12.68
C LYS A 101 16.34 -14.19 14.08
N THR A 102 15.54 -13.13 14.18
CA THR A 102 15.00 -12.66 15.45
C THR A 102 14.04 -13.74 15.89
N VAL A 103 14.55 -14.64 16.72
CA VAL A 103 13.73 -15.38 17.67
C VAL A 103 12.93 -14.30 18.38
N PHE A 104 11.68 -14.10 17.97
CA PHE A 104 10.72 -13.40 18.81
C PHE A 104 10.74 -14.25 20.08
N THR A 105 11.33 -13.71 21.15
CA THR A 105 11.18 -14.31 22.47
C THR A 105 9.69 -14.58 22.61
N SER A 106 9.37 -15.85 22.91
CA SER A 106 8.10 -16.57 22.73
C SER A 106 6.85 -15.95 23.37
N ASN A 107 6.92 -14.68 23.78
CA ASN A 107 5.94 -13.97 24.58
C ASN A 107 5.32 -12.74 23.87
N PHE A 108 5.83 -12.31 22.70
CA PHE A 108 5.28 -11.11 22.01
C PHE A 108 4.35 -11.41 20.85
N ILE A 109 4.57 -12.52 20.15
CA ILE A 109 3.78 -12.97 19.01
C ILE A 109 3.65 -14.48 19.24
N SER A 110 2.44 -14.96 19.52
CA SER A 110 2.21 -16.38 19.73
C SER A 110 2.70 -17.19 18.53
N ASP A 111 3.13 -18.43 18.77
CA ASP A 111 3.51 -19.40 17.72
C ASP A 111 2.43 -19.63 16.64
N SER A 112 1.25 -19.03 16.77
CA SER A 112 0.12 -19.10 15.85
C SER A 112 0.08 -17.98 14.80
N ILE A 113 0.87 -16.91 14.91
CA ILE A 113 0.81 -15.78 13.96
C ILE A 113 1.88 -15.95 12.88
N ASP A 114 1.45 -16.37 11.70
CA ASP A 114 2.29 -16.51 10.52
C ASP A 114 2.42 -15.17 9.77
N LEU A 115 3.64 -14.66 9.61
CA LEU A 115 3.94 -13.43 8.88
C LEU A 115 3.49 -13.50 7.41
N TYR A 116 3.48 -14.69 6.80
CA TYR A 116 2.98 -14.87 5.43
C TYR A 116 1.45 -14.73 5.36
N GLN A 117 0.73 -15.14 6.39
CA GLN A 117 -0.72 -14.87 6.50
C GLN A 117 -0.99 -13.37 6.65
N ILE A 118 -0.22 -12.67 7.48
CA ILE A 118 -0.33 -11.20 7.62
C ILE A 118 -0.04 -10.52 6.27
N LEU A 119 0.99 -10.97 5.55
CA LEU A 119 1.33 -10.45 4.22
C LEU A 119 0.17 -10.65 3.23
N THR A 120 -0.46 -11.82 3.26
CA THR A 120 -1.63 -12.15 2.43
C THR A 120 -2.85 -11.28 2.75
N ILE A 121 -3.14 -11.05 4.04
CA ILE A 121 -4.20 -10.14 4.48
C ILE A 121 -3.90 -8.70 4.01
N SER A 122 -2.66 -8.25 4.17
CA SER A 122 -2.20 -6.93 3.75
C SER A 122 -2.42 -6.73 2.25
N PHE A 123 -2.03 -7.71 1.44
CA PHE A 123 -2.24 -7.70 0.00
C PHE A 123 -3.73 -7.67 -0.38
N THR A 124 -4.56 -8.42 0.34
CA THR A 124 -6.02 -8.43 0.10
C THR A 124 -6.66 -7.07 0.41
N LEU A 125 -6.28 -6.44 1.52
CA LEU A 125 -6.73 -5.09 1.87
C LEU A 125 -6.27 -4.05 0.83
N PHE A 126 -5.04 -4.19 0.33
CA PHE A 126 -4.52 -3.35 -0.75
C PHE A 126 -5.32 -3.52 -2.04
N LEU A 127 -5.70 -4.75 -2.42
CA LEU A 127 -6.55 -4.97 -3.60
C LEU A 127 -7.92 -4.29 -3.45
N ILE A 128 -8.55 -4.42 -2.28
CA ILE A 128 -9.82 -3.72 -1.99
C ILE A 128 -9.64 -2.21 -2.11
N SER A 129 -8.57 -1.69 -1.52
CA SER A 129 -8.18 -0.27 -1.60
C SER A 129 -8.05 0.20 -3.05
N PHE A 130 -7.32 -0.55 -3.88
CA PHE A 130 -7.11 -0.27 -5.28
C PHE A 130 -8.41 -0.28 -6.11
N LEU A 131 -9.31 -1.23 -5.86
CA LEU A 131 -10.62 -1.27 -6.53
C LEU A 131 -11.48 -0.05 -6.18
N LEU A 132 -11.45 0.41 -4.91
CA LEU A 132 -12.13 1.63 -4.50
C LEU A 132 -11.58 2.87 -5.21
N HIS A 133 -10.26 2.93 -5.43
CA HIS A 133 -9.61 3.99 -6.21
C HIS A 133 -10.12 4.04 -7.65
N ILE A 134 -10.08 2.90 -8.35
CA ILE A 134 -10.53 2.78 -9.73
C ILE A 134 -12.01 3.17 -9.83
N LEU A 135 -12.85 2.63 -8.93
CA LEU A 135 -14.28 2.95 -8.93
C LEU A 135 -14.51 4.46 -8.77
N ASN A 136 -13.77 5.11 -7.87
CA ASN A 136 -13.89 6.56 -7.66
C ASN A 136 -13.48 7.34 -8.91
N PHE A 137 -12.39 6.94 -9.57
CA PHE A 137 -11.94 7.56 -10.80
C PHE A 137 -12.99 7.44 -11.90
N ILE A 138 -13.50 6.23 -12.14
CA ILE A 138 -14.54 5.95 -13.15
C ILE A 138 -15.79 6.79 -12.88
N LEU A 139 -16.34 6.75 -11.67
CA LEU A 139 -17.55 7.48 -11.33
C LEU A 139 -17.36 9.00 -11.43
N THR A 140 -16.19 9.51 -11.04
CA THR A 140 -15.87 10.94 -11.15
C THR A 140 -15.69 11.35 -12.61
N PHE A 141 -15.08 10.51 -13.44
CA PHE A 141 -14.87 10.76 -14.86
C PHE A 141 -16.19 10.91 -15.61
N PHE A 142 -17.15 9.99 -15.37
CA PHE A 142 -18.48 10.03 -15.98
C PHE A 142 -19.44 11.07 -15.37
N ARG A 143 -19.11 11.63 -14.21
CA ARG A 143 -19.89 12.72 -13.63
C ARG A 143 -19.76 13.98 -14.48
N LYS A 144 -20.89 14.64 -14.75
CA LYS A 144 -20.91 15.96 -15.41
C LYS A 144 -20.02 16.95 -14.64
N PRO A 145 -19.26 17.81 -15.34
CA PRO A 145 -18.53 18.88 -14.68
C PRO A 145 -19.53 19.76 -13.91
N ALA A 146 -19.16 20.13 -12.68
CA ALA A 146 -19.94 21.02 -11.83
C ALA A 146 -19.70 22.48 -12.22
#